data_AF-A0A9P6DXR6-F1
#
_entry.id   AF-A0A9P6DXR6-F1
#
_cell.length_a   1.000
_cell.length_b   1.000
_cell.length_c   1.000
_cell.angle_alpha   90.00
_cell.angle_beta   90.00
_cell.angle_gamma   90.00
#
_symmetry.space_group_name_H-M   'P 1'
#
loop_
_entity.id
_entity.type
_entity.pdbx_description
1 polymer ?
#
loop_
_entity_poly.entity_id
_entity_poly.type
_entity_poly.pdbx_seq_one_letter_code
_entity_poly.pdbx_strand_id
1 'polypeptide(L)'
;MPEVKLGYFPDVGASYPCAARRLVAFPPAKLGPEAESQLSISQGEVRVALDRAFSRKDVESIIAELETLAAPESPTNLKVTLEAVRIAERDDFRLSDALQMELGIATAFASGGSPDFDTGVKSVLVDKDPADKRPNWSPSTVAEPDIPYVMSAPRVHTERTSAEINLGYYALPSENDTGTYVLGNTGDSGASAVSADEVVARFEAKMRGKSGVRFKVEEVLARRCETMKEGWLK
;
A
#
# COMPACT_ATOMS: atom_id res chain seq x y z
N MET A 1 -11.05 -46.17 6.78
CA MET A 1 -10.26 -44.92 6.77
C MET A 1 -10.79 -44.07 5.64
N PRO A 2 -11.20 -42.81 5.88
CA PRO A 2 -11.86 -41.98 4.87
C PRO A 2 -10.84 -41.33 3.91
N GLU A 3 -11.24 -41.21 2.66
CA GLU A 3 -10.48 -40.62 1.55
C GLU A 3 -10.33 -39.11 1.73
N VAL A 4 -9.09 -38.61 1.69
CA VAL A 4 -8.78 -37.18 1.67
C VAL A 4 -8.76 -36.72 0.22
N LYS A 5 -9.74 -35.90 -0.17
CA LYS A 5 -9.73 -35.14 -1.43
C LYS A 5 -8.58 -34.13 -1.40
N LEU A 6 -7.47 -34.50 -2.02
CA LEU A 6 -6.36 -33.59 -2.26
C LEU A 6 -6.84 -32.49 -3.22
N GLY A 7 -6.91 -31.26 -2.71
CA GLY A 7 -7.27 -30.07 -3.48
C GLY A 7 -6.30 -29.84 -4.63
N TYR A 8 -6.85 -29.41 -5.75
CA TYR A 8 -6.16 -28.95 -6.94
C TYR A 8 -5.25 -27.75 -6.59
N PHE A 9 -3.93 -27.97 -6.59
CA PHE A 9 -2.92 -26.92 -6.55
C PHE A 9 -2.54 -26.58 -8.00
N PRO A 10 -2.90 -25.40 -8.55
CA PRO A 10 -2.32 -24.95 -9.80
C PRO A 10 -0.86 -24.54 -9.56
N ASP A 11 0.00 -25.29 -10.22
CA ASP A 11 1.46 -25.21 -10.27
C ASP A 11 1.99 -23.78 -10.44
N VAL A 12 2.79 -23.30 -9.48
CA VAL A 12 3.60 -22.08 -9.57
C VAL A 12 4.91 -22.46 -10.25
N GLY A 13 4.96 -22.36 -11.57
CA GLY A 13 6.22 -22.50 -12.30
C GLY A 13 6.09 -23.04 -13.70
N ALA A 14 5.58 -22.23 -14.62
CA ALA A 14 5.84 -22.46 -16.04
C ALA A 14 6.08 -21.13 -16.76
N SER A 15 7.34 -20.99 -17.17
CA SER A 15 7.81 -20.12 -18.25
C SER A 15 6.76 -19.98 -19.37
N TYR A 16 6.27 -18.77 -19.61
CA TYR A 16 5.56 -18.47 -20.84
C TYR A 16 6.51 -17.74 -21.79
N PRO A 17 7.03 -18.42 -22.83
CA PRO A 17 7.64 -17.72 -23.94
C PRO A 17 6.55 -16.90 -24.65
N CYS A 18 6.95 -15.72 -25.06
CA CYS A 18 6.23 -14.82 -25.95
C CYS A 18 5.66 -15.56 -27.16
N ALA A 19 4.35 -15.85 -27.14
CA ALA A 19 3.59 -16.29 -28.29
C ALA A 19 2.21 -15.60 -28.30
N ALA A 20 1.93 -14.95 -29.41
CA ALA A 20 0.79 -14.09 -29.63
C ALA A 20 -0.56 -14.83 -29.58
N ARG A 21 -1.58 -14.06 -29.20
CA ARG A 21 -2.95 -14.11 -29.77
C ARG A 21 -3.82 -15.32 -29.41
N ARG A 22 -4.33 -15.32 -28.17
CA ARG A 22 -5.75 -15.57 -27.86
C ARG A 22 -6.06 -15.00 -26.47
N LEU A 23 -6.65 -13.81 -26.40
CA LEU A 23 -7.25 -13.32 -25.16
C LEU A 23 -8.41 -14.25 -24.85
N VAL A 24 -8.18 -15.25 -24.01
CA VAL A 24 -9.27 -15.92 -23.32
C VAL A 24 -9.87 -14.85 -22.43
N ALA A 25 -11.09 -14.40 -22.75
CA ALA A 25 -11.81 -13.47 -21.91
C ALA A 25 -11.96 -14.13 -20.53
N PHE A 26 -11.15 -13.69 -19.56
CA PHE A 26 -11.38 -14.04 -18.17
C PHE A 26 -12.76 -13.48 -17.82
N PRO A 27 -13.73 -14.31 -17.41
CA PRO A 27 -15.02 -13.79 -16.99
C PRO A 27 -14.79 -12.78 -15.87
N PRO A 28 -15.53 -11.66 -15.82
CA PRO A 28 -15.37 -10.69 -14.74
C PRO A 28 -15.60 -11.43 -13.43
N ALA A 29 -14.56 -11.54 -12.61
CA ALA A 29 -14.65 -12.15 -11.30
C ALA A 29 -15.72 -11.36 -10.54
N LYS A 30 -16.83 -12.01 -10.23
CA LYS A 30 -17.83 -11.43 -9.33
C LYS A 30 -17.14 -11.30 -7.98
N LEU A 31 -16.90 -10.06 -7.57
CA LEU A 31 -16.36 -9.72 -6.25
C LEU A 31 -17.30 -10.33 -5.21
N GLY A 32 -16.76 -11.16 -4.32
CA GLY A 32 -17.51 -11.67 -3.17
C GLY A 32 -17.75 -10.57 -2.13
N PRO A 33 -18.66 -10.78 -1.16
CA PRO A 33 -19.01 -9.78 -0.14
C PRO A 33 -17.81 -9.34 0.73
N GLU A 34 -16.78 -10.17 0.85
CA GLU A 34 -15.54 -9.81 1.55
C GLU A 34 -14.76 -8.71 0.84
N ALA A 35 -14.78 -8.68 -0.50
CA ALA A 35 -14.11 -7.62 -1.27
C ALA A 35 -14.83 -6.26 -1.12
N GLU A 36 -16.14 -6.27 -0.87
CA GLU A 36 -16.92 -5.05 -0.55
C GLU A 36 -16.55 -4.50 0.84
N SER A 37 -16.25 -5.36 1.81
CA SER A 37 -15.76 -4.94 3.14
C SER A 37 -14.31 -4.43 3.12
N GLN A 38 -13.45 -4.92 2.22
CA GLN A 38 -12.09 -4.37 2.05
C GLN A 38 -12.11 -3.02 1.32
N LEU A 39 -13.07 -2.84 0.41
CA LEU A 39 -13.34 -1.57 -0.26
C LEU A 39 -13.72 -0.49 0.76
N SER A 40 -14.47 -0.80 1.84
CA SER A 40 -14.91 0.19 2.83
C SER A 40 -13.79 0.87 3.63
N ILE A 41 -12.62 0.23 3.81
CA ILE A 41 -11.47 0.83 4.52
C ILE A 41 -10.79 1.91 3.65
N SER A 42 -10.88 1.75 2.32
CA SER A 42 -10.21 2.60 1.34
C SER A 42 -11.05 3.75 0.81
N GLN A 43 -12.22 4.00 1.40
CA GLN A 43 -13.27 4.86 0.83
C GLN A 43 -13.83 5.86 1.85
N GLY A 44 -14.31 6.99 1.34
CA GLY A 44 -15.14 7.93 2.09
C GLY A 44 -14.42 8.60 3.26
N GLU A 45 -15.15 8.77 4.38
CA GLU A 45 -14.68 9.50 5.57
C GLU A 45 -13.43 8.88 6.21
N VAL A 46 -13.34 7.54 6.22
CA VAL A 46 -12.17 6.81 6.75
C VAL A 46 -10.91 7.18 5.97
N ARG A 47 -11.00 7.26 4.64
CA ARG A 47 -9.86 7.65 3.80
C ARG A 47 -9.42 9.09 4.06
N VAL A 48 -10.37 10.00 4.27
CA VAL A 48 -10.08 11.40 4.62
C VAL A 48 -9.37 11.50 5.98
N ALA A 49 -9.82 10.73 6.97
CA ALA A 49 -9.18 10.66 8.28
C ALA A 49 -7.75 10.10 8.19
N LEU A 50 -7.54 9.04 7.40
CA LEU A 50 -6.22 8.46 7.16
C LEU A 50 -5.26 9.43 6.46
N ASP A 51 -5.71 10.07 5.38
CA ASP A 51 -4.90 11.06 4.66
C ASP A 51 -4.49 12.22 5.59
N ARG A 52 -5.40 12.66 6.47
CA ARG A 52 -5.11 13.69 7.48
C ARG A 52 -4.09 13.21 8.51
N ALA A 53 -4.27 12.02 9.08
CA ALA A 53 -3.38 11.49 10.11
C ALA A 53 -1.97 11.22 9.58
N PHE A 54 -1.84 10.53 8.44
CA PHE A 54 -0.53 10.16 7.88
C PHE A 54 0.17 11.29 7.12
N SER A 55 -0.46 12.48 6.99
CA SER A 55 0.21 13.69 6.51
C SER A 55 1.21 14.28 7.53
N ARG A 56 1.16 13.85 8.79
CA ARG A 56 2.03 14.35 9.86
C ARG A 56 3.45 13.81 9.71
N LYS A 57 4.42 14.57 10.25
CA LYS A 57 5.85 14.23 10.18
C LYS A 57 6.30 13.24 11.27
N ASP A 58 5.69 13.25 12.43
CA ASP A 58 6.21 12.47 13.56
C ASP A 58 5.21 11.41 13.99
N VAL A 59 5.68 10.26 14.46
CA VAL A 59 4.82 9.13 14.88
C VAL A 59 3.91 9.57 16.03
N GLU A 60 4.43 10.38 16.93
CA GLU A 60 3.72 10.97 18.06
C GLU A 60 2.52 11.80 17.60
N SER A 61 2.71 12.61 16.54
CA SER A 61 1.65 13.43 15.96
C SER A 61 0.61 12.57 15.23
N ILE A 62 1.04 11.50 14.56
CA ILE A 62 0.13 10.56 13.88
C ILE A 62 -0.76 9.86 14.91
N ILE A 63 -0.18 9.35 16.00
CA ILE A 63 -0.91 8.67 17.07
C ILE A 63 -1.85 9.62 17.80
N ALA A 64 -1.41 10.86 18.06
CA ALA A 64 -2.25 11.89 18.67
C ALA A 64 -3.49 12.21 17.82
N GLU A 65 -3.35 12.25 16.49
CA GLU A 65 -4.48 12.49 15.58
C GLU A 65 -5.45 11.30 15.52
N LEU A 66 -4.97 10.08 15.71
CA LEU A 66 -5.80 8.89 15.61
C LEU A 66 -6.60 8.61 16.90
N GLU A 67 -6.25 9.24 18.04
CA GLU A 67 -6.88 9.25 19.38
C GLU A 67 -7.29 7.89 20.01
N THR A 68 -7.34 6.82 19.22
CA THR A 68 -8.05 5.56 19.48
C THR A 68 -7.15 4.33 19.34
N LEU A 69 -5.98 4.48 18.71
CA LEU A 69 -5.00 3.40 18.60
C LEU A 69 -4.09 3.44 19.83
N ALA A 70 -4.41 2.62 20.83
CA ALA A 70 -3.41 2.21 21.82
C ALA A 70 -2.34 1.43 21.06
N ALA A 71 -1.21 2.06 20.69
CA ALA A 71 -0.19 1.49 19.81
C ALA A 71 0.27 0.10 20.34
N PRO A 72 -0.23 -1.03 19.81
CA PRO A 72 0.11 -2.35 20.34
C PRO A 72 1.54 -2.74 19.95
N GLU A 73 2.03 -2.11 18.88
CA GLU A 73 3.34 -2.28 18.29
C GLU A 73 4.45 -1.60 19.08
N SER A 74 5.69 -2.01 18.80
CA SER A 74 6.86 -1.40 19.43
C SER A 74 7.09 0.02 18.91
N PRO A 75 7.35 1.00 19.80
CA PRO A 75 7.62 2.38 19.40
C PRO A 75 8.79 2.54 18.43
N THR A 76 9.86 1.76 18.62
CA THR A 76 11.03 1.79 17.74
C THR A 76 10.71 1.30 16.33
N ASN A 77 9.93 0.22 16.20
CA ASN A 77 9.56 -0.28 14.87
C ASN A 77 8.70 0.73 14.09
N LEU A 78 7.78 1.42 14.78
CA LEU A 78 6.93 2.45 14.17
C LEU A 78 7.76 3.60 13.58
N LYS A 79 8.74 4.11 14.34
CA LYS A 79 9.62 5.20 13.88
C LYS A 79 10.53 4.76 12.74
N VAL A 80 11.17 3.60 12.87
CA VAL A 80 12.04 3.04 11.82
C VAL A 80 11.26 2.81 10.52
N THR A 81 10.05 2.25 10.60
CA THR A 81 9.20 2.02 9.44
C THR A 81 8.77 3.34 8.78
N LEU A 82 8.37 4.34 9.56
CA LEU A 82 7.98 5.64 9.03
C LEU A 82 9.14 6.33 8.30
N GLU A 83 10.34 6.26 8.87
CA GLU A 83 11.55 6.81 8.24
C GLU A 83 11.91 6.06 6.96
N ALA A 84 11.89 4.72 6.99
CA ALA A 84 12.19 3.88 5.83
C ALA A 84 11.27 4.18 4.64
N VAL A 85 9.95 4.27 4.88
CA VAL A 85 8.97 4.59 3.82
C VAL A 85 9.24 5.96 3.20
N ARG A 86 9.61 6.97 4.00
CA ARG A 86 9.89 8.32 3.49
C ARG A 86 11.21 8.44 2.75
N ILE A 87 12.23 7.69 3.17
CA ILE A 87 13.47 7.59 2.42
C ILE A 87 13.17 6.94 1.06
N ALA A 88 12.31 5.92 1.04
CA ALA A 88 11.92 5.21 -0.18
C ALA A 88 11.02 6.00 -1.14
N GLU A 89 10.33 7.04 -0.66
CA GLU A 89 9.47 7.91 -1.48
C GLU A 89 10.27 8.89 -2.37
N ARG A 90 11.57 9.06 -2.13
CA ARG A 90 12.40 10.00 -2.91
C ARG A 90 12.52 9.57 -4.37
N ASP A 91 12.43 10.55 -5.28
CA ASP A 91 12.42 10.31 -6.74
C ASP A 91 13.67 9.56 -7.26
N ASP A 92 14.81 9.69 -6.57
CA ASP A 92 16.08 9.06 -6.94
C ASP A 92 16.27 7.66 -6.32
N PHE A 93 15.32 7.20 -5.50
CA PHE A 93 15.43 5.95 -4.76
C PHE A 93 14.98 4.75 -5.61
N ARG A 94 15.86 3.76 -5.77
CA ARG A 94 15.57 2.57 -6.59
C ARG A 94 15.20 1.39 -5.72
N LEU A 95 14.56 0.39 -6.34
CA LEU A 95 14.27 -0.89 -5.69
C LEU A 95 15.51 -1.53 -5.07
N SER A 96 16.67 -1.45 -5.72
CA SER A 96 17.94 -1.96 -5.17
C SER A 96 18.34 -1.25 -3.87
N ASP A 97 18.11 0.05 -3.79
CA ASP A 97 18.44 0.86 -2.62
C ASP A 97 17.47 0.55 -1.47
N ALA A 98 16.19 0.36 -1.79
CA ALA A 98 15.18 -0.12 -0.84
C ALA A 98 15.55 -1.48 -0.26
N LEU A 99 15.89 -2.46 -1.09
CA LEU A 99 16.31 -3.79 -0.63
C LEU A 99 17.58 -3.73 0.22
N GLN A 100 18.52 -2.85 -0.12
CA GLN A 100 19.74 -2.66 0.67
C GLN A 100 19.45 -2.04 2.04
N MET A 101 18.56 -1.05 2.08
CA MET A 101 18.12 -0.40 3.32
C MET A 101 17.38 -1.40 4.22
N GLU A 102 16.41 -2.13 3.68
CA GLU A 102 15.66 -3.17 4.39
C GLU A 102 16.57 -4.26 4.94
N LEU A 103 17.57 -4.71 4.17
CA LEU A 103 18.57 -5.67 4.68
C LEU A 103 19.37 -5.08 5.85
N GLY A 104 19.74 -3.80 5.78
CA GLY A 104 20.39 -3.07 6.86
C GLY A 104 19.57 -3.06 8.14
N ILE A 105 18.30 -2.71 8.02
CA ILE A 105 17.34 -2.67 9.14
C ILE A 105 17.17 -4.07 9.73
N ALA A 106 16.88 -5.08 8.90
CA ALA A 106 16.68 -6.45 9.34
C ALA A 106 17.92 -7.04 10.03
N THR A 107 19.12 -6.78 9.49
CA THR A 107 20.37 -7.24 10.10
C THR A 107 20.62 -6.58 11.45
N ALA A 108 20.29 -5.29 11.59
CA ALA A 108 20.43 -4.59 12.85
C ALA A 108 19.50 -5.17 13.93
N PHE A 109 18.23 -5.44 13.60
CA PHE A 109 17.31 -6.10 14.55
C PHE A 109 17.76 -7.51 14.91
N ALA A 110 18.19 -8.30 13.93
CA ALA A 110 18.66 -9.67 14.15
C ALA A 110 19.99 -9.74 14.94
N SER A 111 20.82 -8.70 14.88
CA SER A 111 22.10 -8.63 15.60
C SER A 111 21.98 -8.03 17.00
N GLY A 112 20.77 -7.81 17.50
CA GLY A 112 20.52 -7.26 18.83
C GLY A 112 20.55 -5.73 18.91
N GLY A 113 20.31 -5.02 17.80
CA GLY A 113 20.20 -3.55 17.77
C GLY A 113 19.01 -3.02 18.58
N SER A 114 17.96 -3.83 18.78
CA SER A 114 16.86 -3.55 19.70
C SER A 114 16.38 -4.86 20.34
N PRO A 115 16.02 -4.87 21.64
CA PRO A 115 15.41 -6.02 22.30
C PRO A 115 13.96 -6.29 21.87
N ASP A 116 13.34 -5.36 21.14
CA ASP A 116 11.93 -5.47 20.74
C ASP A 116 11.70 -6.63 19.77
N PHE A 117 12.64 -6.90 18.88
CA PHE A 117 12.50 -8.01 17.93
C PHE A 117 12.36 -9.34 18.67
N ASP A 118 13.29 -9.64 19.58
CA ASP A 118 13.25 -10.87 20.38
C ASP A 118 12.03 -10.94 21.30
N THR A 119 11.67 -9.80 21.92
CA THR A 119 10.53 -9.71 22.83
C THR A 119 9.22 -9.98 22.11
N GLY A 120 9.04 -9.41 20.91
CA GLY A 120 7.85 -9.61 20.10
C GLY A 120 7.74 -11.03 19.56
N VAL A 121 8.83 -11.58 19.04
CA VAL A 121 8.89 -12.97 18.56
C VAL A 121 8.56 -13.94 19.69
N LYS A 122 9.16 -13.77 20.88
CA LYS A 122 8.87 -14.63 22.03
C LYS A 122 7.41 -14.52 22.46
N SER A 123 6.90 -13.31 22.65
CA SER A 123 5.52 -13.09 23.11
C SER A 123 4.49 -13.71 22.15
N VAL A 124 4.64 -13.53 20.84
CA VAL A 124 3.65 -14.00 19.86
C VAL A 124 3.82 -15.48 19.49
N LEU A 125 5.05 -15.93 19.24
CA LEU A 125 5.29 -17.27 18.66
C LEU A 125 5.64 -18.34 19.71
N VAL A 126 6.35 -17.96 20.78
CA VAL A 126 6.84 -18.90 21.80
C VAL A 126 5.85 -18.98 22.96
N ASP A 127 5.62 -17.86 23.62
CA ASP A 127 4.79 -17.75 24.82
C ASP A 127 3.29 -17.72 24.45
N LYS A 128 2.96 -17.31 23.23
CA LYS A 128 1.60 -17.19 22.69
C LYS A 128 0.70 -16.40 23.62
N ASP A 129 1.21 -15.24 24.02
CA ASP A 129 0.50 -14.32 24.88
C ASP A 129 -0.87 -13.93 24.27
N PRO A 130 -1.89 -13.67 25.09
CA PRO A 130 -3.18 -13.19 24.60
C PRO A 130 -3.03 -11.90 23.78
N ALA A 131 -3.87 -11.71 22.77
CA ALA A 131 -3.80 -10.54 21.87
C ALA A 131 -3.90 -9.19 22.61
N ASP A 132 -4.55 -9.15 23.77
CA ASP A 132 -4.71 -7.94 24.59
C ASP A 132 -3.49 -7.65 25.48
N LYS A 133 -2.53 -8.59 25.57
CA LYS A 133 -1.32 -8.43 26.38
C LYS A 133 -0.25 -7.71 25.56
N ARG A 134 0.03 -6.46 25.93
CA ARG A 134 1.14 -5.68 25.36
C ARG A 134 2.48 -6.27 25.80
N PRO A 135 3.38 -6.62 24.87
CA PRO A 135 4.74 -7.03 25.21
C PRO A 135 5.50 -5.88 25.88
N ASN A 136 6.49 -6.21 26.70
CA ASN A 136 7.29 -5.21 27.40
C ASN A 136 8.35 -4.60 26.46
N TRP A 137 7.89 -3.74 25.55
CA TRP A 137 8.74 -3.00 24.62
C TRP A 137 9.73 -2.08 25.34
N SER A 138 10.90 -1.90 24.75
CA SER A 138 11.95 -1.01 25.24
C SER A 138 12.55 -0.25 24.06
N PRO A 139 12.18 1.02 23.84
CA PRO A 139 11.38 1.90 24.69
C PRO A 139 9.89 1.52 24.81
N SER A 140 9.27 1.91 25.92
CA SER A 140 7.88 1.53 26.23
C SER A 140 6.86 2.46 25.56
N THR A 141 7.23 3.73 25.39
CA THR A 141 6.42 4.80 24.80
C THR A 141 7.13 5.48 23.64
N VAL A 142 6.38 6.14 22.76
CA VAL A 142 6.93 6.83 21.58
C VAL A 142 7.72 8.08 21.95
N ALA A 143 7.40 8.72 23.08
CA ALA A 143 8.10 9.91 23.57
C ALA A 143 9.52 9.63 24.08
N GLU A 144 9.86 8.36 24.33
CA GLU A 144 11.21 7.97 24.73
C GLU A 144 12.20 8.09 23.56
N PRO A 145 13.47 8.40 23.86
CA PRO A 145 14.51 8.53 22.84
C PRO A 145 14.79 7.19 22.17
N ASP A 146 15.14 7.26 20.88
CA ASP A 146 15.43 6.07 20.10
C ASP A 146 16.77 5.44 20.50
N ILE A 147 16.80 4.11 20.45
CA ILE A 147 18.03 3.35 20.68
C ILE A 147 18.87 3.43 19.39
N PRO A 148 20.12 3.91 19.46
CA PRO A 148 20.98 3.96 18.29
C PRO A 148 21.29 2.53 17.83
N TYR A 149 20.96 2.22 16.58
CA TYR A 149 21.30 0.94 15.96
C TYR A 149 22.28 1.16 14.80
N VAL A 150 23.17 0.20 14.60
CA VAL A 150 24.18 0.25 13.53
C VAL A 150 23.66 -0.52 12.33
N MET A 151 23.40 0.19 11.23
CA MET A 151 23.10 -0.43 9.94
C MET A 151 24.38 -0.96 9.29
N SER A 152 24.83 -2.13 9.74
CA SER A 152 25.91 -2.87 9.08
C SER A 152 25.30 -4.06 8.34
N ALA A 153 25.10 -3.91 7.03
CA ALA A 153 24.69 -5.01 6.16
C ALA A 153 25.65 -5.16 4.98
N PRO A 154 25.93 -6.40 4.55
CA PRO A 154 26.63 -6.65 3.28
C PRO A 154 25.90 -5.98 2.12
N ARG A 155 26.65 -5.55 1.11
CA ARG A 155 26.05 -4.96 -0.09
C ARG A 155 25.48 -6.05 -0.99
N VAL A 156 24.20 -5.94 -1.33
CA VAL A 156 23.54 -6.83 -2.29
C VAL A 156 23.72 -6.25 -3.69
N HIS A 157 24.37 -7.03 -4.56
CA HIS A 157 24.51 -6.67 -5.96
C HIS A 157 23.37 -7.32 -6.77
N THR A 158 22.47 -6.50 -7.29
CA THR A 158 21.41 -6.96 -8.20
C THR A 158 21.84 -6.75 -9.65
N GLU A 159 21.93 -7.82 -10.44
CA GLU A 159 22.34 -7.77 -11.85
C GLU A 159 21.28 -7.14 -12.77
N ARG A 160 20.00 -7.23 -12.38
CA ARG A 160 18.91 -6.53 -13.07
C ARG A 160 18.71 -5.15 -12.46
N THR A 161 19.04 -4.12 -13.22
CA THR A 161 18.35 -2.84 -13.08
C THR A 161 16.87 -3.15 -13.35
N SER A 162 15.98 -2.76 -12.44
CA SER A 162 14.54 -2.89 -12.65
C SER A 162 14.18 -2.16 -13.94
N ALA A 163 14.13 -2.88 -15.07
CA ALA A 163 13.45 -2.38 -16.25
C ALA A 163 12.07 -1.93 -15.77
N GLU A 164 11.60 -0.77 -16.22
CA GLU A 164 10.36 -0.13 -15.78
C GLU A 164 9.17 -1.08 -15.99
N ILE A 165 8.92 -1.97 -15.03
CA ILE A 165 7.75 -2.81 -15.03
C ILE A 165 6.62 -1.86 -14.66
N ASN A 166 5.75 -1.58 -15.62
CA ASN A 166 4.52 -0.86 -15.33
C ASN A 166 3.57 -1.78 -14.55
N LEU A 167 3.75 -1.81 -13.22
CA LEU A 167 2.89 -2.53 -12.28
C LEU A 167 1.44 -1.99 -12.33
N GLY A 168 1.25 -0.75 -12.76
CA GLY A 168 -0.05 -0.10 -12.91
C GLY A 168 -0.93 -0.66 -14.02
N TYR A 169 -0.39 -1.42 -14.98
CA TYR A 169 -1.16 -1.94 -16.12
C TYR A 169 -2.34 -2.82 -15.68
N TYR A 170 -2.17 -3.60 -14.61
CA TYR A 170 -3.22 -4.45 -14.06
C TYR A 170 -3.88 -3.87 -12.81
N ALA A 171 -3.52 -2.66 -12.38
CA ALA A 171 -4.09 -2.00 -11.21
C ALA A 171 -5.43 -1.33 -11.54
N LEU A 172 -6.15 -0.85 -10.53
CA LEU A 172 -7.20 0.15 -10.74
C LEU A 172 -6.54 1.52 -10.95
N PRO A 173 -7.23 2.50 -11.59
CA PRO A 173 -6.66 3.84 -11.73
C PRO A 173 -6.31 4.43 -10.36
N SER A 174 -5.13 5.04 -10.27
CA SER A 174 -4.73 5.76 -9.06
C SER A 174 -5.48 7.09 -8.95
N GLU A 175 -5.46 7.66 -7.74
CA GLU A 175 -5.98 9.01 -7.51
C GLU A 175 -5.23 10.05 -8.36
N ASN A 176 -3.90 9.89 -8.50
CA ASN A 176 -3.08 10.77 -9.33
C ASN A 176 -3.43 10.67 -10.82
N ASP A 177 -3.73 9.46 -11.33
CA ASP A 177 -4.18 9.29 -12.71
C ASP A 177 -5.50 10.05 -12.95
N THR A 178 -6.43 9.96 -12.02
CA THR A 178 -7.73 10.65 -12.11
C THR A 178 -7.56 12.15 -12.00
N GLY A 179 -6.74 12.62 -11.05
CA GLY A 179 -6.47 14.05 -10.85
C GLY A 179 -5.76 14.69 -12.03
N THR A 180 -4.75 14.05 -12.62
CA THR A 180 -4.04 14.58 -13.81
C THR A 180 -4.95 14.70 -15.02
N TYR A 181 -5.93 13.78 -15.17
CA TYR A 181 -6.93 13.86 -16.22
C TYR A 181 -7.90 15.03 -16.01
N VAL A 182 -8.45 15.17 -14.79
CA VAL A 182 -9.38 16.27 -14.43
C VAL A 182 -8.71 17.63 -14.56
N LEU A 183 -7.44 17.75 -14.15
CA LEU A 183 -6.65 18.99 -14.25
C LEU A 183 -6.23 19.33 -15.69
N GLY A 184 -6.47 18.45 -16.66
CA GLY A 184 -6.09 18.68 -18.06
C GLY A 184 -4.59 18.55 -18.34
N ASN A 185 -3.81 17.95 -17.43
CA ASN A 185 -2.37 17.76 -17.60
C ASN A 185 -2.01 16.60 -18.54
N THR A 186 -3.01 15.84 -18.98
CA THR A 186 -2.82 14.75 -19.94
C THR A 186 -3.16 15.21 -21.35
N GLY A 187 -2.37 14.79 -22.34
CA GLY A 187 -2.61 15.10 -23.76
C GLY A 187 -3.93 14.56 -24.34
N ASP A 188 -4.66 13.75 -23.56
CA ASP A 188 -5.96 13.19 -23.91
C ASP A 188 -7.15 14.01 -23.33
N SER A 189 -6.89 15.03 -22.50
CA SER A 189 -7.94 15.89 -21.95
C SER A 189 -8.26 17.01 -22.95
N GLY A 190 -9.35 16.87 -23.70
CA GLY A 190 -9.73 17.80 -24.76
C GLY A 190 -10.33 19.14 -24.29
N ALA A 191 -10.68 19.28 -23.01
CA ALA A 191 -11.33 20.46 -22.45
C ALA A 191 -10.82 20.79 -21.03
N SER A 192 -10.78 22.07 -20.68
CA SER A 192 -10.43 22.56 -19.33
C SER A 192 -11.51 22.28 -18.27
N ALA A 193 -12.67 21.77 -18.68
CA ALA A 193 -13.78 21.40 -17.81
C ALA A 193 -14.29 20.02 -18.24
N VAL A 194 -14.37 19.09 -17.29
CA VAL A 194 -14.75 17.68 -17.52
C VAL A 194 -15.90 17.34 -16.58
N SER A 195 -16.88 16.58 -17.08
CA SER A 195 -17.99 16.07 -16.26
C SER A 195 -17.64 14.74 -15.58
N ALA A 196 -18.28 14.39 -14.47
CA ALA A 196 -18.00 13.14 -13.77
C ALA A 196 -18.23 11.90 -14.65
N ASP A 197 -19.32 11.88 -15.42
CA ASP A 197 -19.65 10.77 -16.32
C ASP A 197 -18.61 10.62 -17.45
N GLU A 198 -18.05 11.72 -17.93
CA GLU A 198 -16.99 11.71 -18.94
C GLU A 198 -15.69 11.10 -18.39
N VAL A 199 -15.30 11.46 -17.17
CA VAL A 199 -14.14 10.86 -16.50
C VAL A 199 -14.33 9.36 -16.34
N VAL A 200 -15.48 8.92 -15.83
CA VAL A 200 -15.79 7.49 -15.66
C VAL A 200 -15.73 6.74 -16.99
N ALA A 201 -16.42 7.23 -18.02
CA ALA A 201 -16.44 6.60 -19.34
C ALA A 201 -15.03 6.51 -19.95
N ARG A 202 -14.20 7.55 -19.76
CA ARG A 202 -12.81 7.55 -20.22
C ARG A 202 -11.98 6.46 -19.56
N PHE A 203 -12.06 6.33 -18.24
CA PHE A 203 -11.29 5.32 -17.50
C PHE A 203 -11.80 3.90 -17.75
N GLU A 204 -13.10 3.70 -17.91
CA GLU A 204 -13.67 2.42 -18.34
C GLU A 204 -13.15 1.99 -19.72
N ALA A 205 -13.11 2.91 -20.68
CA ALA A 205 -12.54 2.66 -21.99
C ALA A 205 -11.02 2.38 -21.93
N LYS A 206 -10.26 3.20 -21.18
CA LYS A 206 -8.80 3.04 -21.00
C LYS A 206 -8.43 1.69 -20.39
N MET A 207 -9.21 1.23 -19.40
CA MET A 207 -8.99 -0.02 -18.66
C MET A 207 -9.78 -1.22 -19.23
N ARG A 208 -10.30 -1.11 -20.47
CA ARG A 208 -10.98 -2.21 -21.20
C ARG A 208 -12.18 -2.82 -20.44
N GLY A 209 -12.95 -1.99 -19.75
CA GLY A 209 -14.14 -2.43 -19.01
C GLY A 209 -13.84 -3.26 -17.76
N LYS A 210 -12.66 -3.07 -17.14
CA LYS A 210 -12.30 -3.73 -15.88
C LYS A 210 -13.32 -3.39 -14.78
N SER A 211 -13.76 -4.41 -14.05
CA SER A 211 -14.70 -4.26 -12.93
C SER A 211 -14.13 -3.41 -11.80
N GLY A 212 -14.96 -2.55 -11.21
CA GLY A 212 -14.58 -1.70 -10.08
C GLY A 212 -13.92 -0.36 -10.46
N VAL A 213 -13.62 -0.14 -11.75
CA VAL A 213 -13.07 1.15 -12.23
C VAL A 213 -14.05 2.28 -11.96
N ARG A 214 -15.32 2.11 -12.35
CA ARG A 214 -16.38 3.09 -12.10
C ARG A 214 -16.48 3.47 -10.64
N PHE A 215 -16.65 2.48 -9.77
CA PHE A 215 -16.74 2.68 -8.33
C PHE A 215 -15.54 3.46 -7.81
N LYS A 216 -14.32 3.07 -8.21
CA LYS A 216 -13.10 3.72 -7.72
C LYS A 216 -13.00 5.18 -8.17
N VAL A 217 -13.33 5.47 -9.43
CA VAL A 217 -13.29 6.82 -9.98
C VAL A 217 -14.37 7.68 -9.32
N GLU A 218 -15.60 7.19 -9.20
CA GLU A 218 -16.69 7.91 -8.51
C GLU A 218 -16.33 8.24 -7.05
N GLU A 219 -15.70 7.32 -6.32
CA GLU A 219 -15.23 7.59 -4.95
C GLU A 219 -14.14 8.68 -4.90
N VAL A 220 -13.16 8.62 -5.80
CA VAL A 220 -12.09 9.63 -5.87
C VAL A 220 -12.69 11.00 -6.18
N LEU A 221 -13.60 11.08 -7.16
CA LEU A 221 -14.26 12.32 -7.54
C LEU A 221 -15.09 12.90 -6.38
N ALA A 222 -15.86 12.06 -5.68
CA ALA A 222 -16.66 12.49 -4.54
C ALA A 222 -15.81 13.06 -3.38
N ARG A 223 -14.57 12.57 -3.22
CA ARG A 223 -13.67 12.98 -2.13
C ARG A 223 -12.80 14.18 -2.47
N ARG A 224 -12.39 14.32 -3.73
CA ARG A 224 -11.37 15.30 -4.15
C ARG A 224 -11.89 16.44 -5.01
N CYS A 225 -13.04 16.26 -5.67
CA CYS A 225 -13.57 17.25 -6.61
C CYS A 225 -14.81 17.95 -6.07
N GLU A 226 -14.94 19.22 -6.40
CA GLU A 226 -16.16 20.01 -6.16
C GLU A 226 -16.96 20.15 -7.45
N THR A 227 -18.27 19.96 -7.38
CA THR A 227 -19.15 20.15 -8.56
C THR A 227 -19.59 21.61 -8.65
N MET A 228 -19.26 22.29 -9.74
CA MET A 228 -19.74 23.64 -10.02
C MET A 228 -21.22 23.66 -10.42
N LYS A 229 -21.84 24.86 -10.42
CA LYS A 229 -23.26 25.08 -10.77
C LYS A 229 -23.69 24.54 -12.15
N GLU A 230 -22.74 24.31 -13.05
CA GLU A 230 -22.97 23.80 -14.40
C GLU A 230 -22.63 22.30 -14.57
N GLY A 231 -22.33 21.59 -13.47
CA GLY A 231 -22.01 20.15 -13.51
C GLY A 231 -20.56 19.81 -13.85
N TRP A 232 -19.69 20.83 -13.95
CA TRP A 232 -18.24 20.67 -14.17
C TRP A 232 -17.51 20.35 -12.87
N LEU A 233 -16.50 19.50 -12.97
CA LEU A 233 -15.60 19.17 -11.86
C LEU A 233 -14.48 20.22 -11.73
N LYS A 234 -14.16 20.56 -10.48
CA LYS A 234 -13.00 21.35 -10.09
C LYS A 234 -12.20 20.61 -9.03
#